data_AF-T1BLI8-F1
#
_entry.id   AF-T1BLI8-F1
#
_cell.length_a   1.000
_cell.length_b   1.000
_cell.length_c   1.000
_cell.angle_alpha   90.00
_cell.angle_beta   90.00
_cell.angle_gamma   90.00
#
_symmetry.space_group_name_H-M   'P 1'
#
loop_
_entity.id
_entity.type
_entity.pdbx_description
1 polymer ?
#
loop_
_entity_poly.entity_id
_entity_poly.type
_entity_poly.pdbx_seq_one_letter_code
_entity_poly.pdbx_strand_id
1 'polypeptide(L)'
;MASDSTTVNPFETAKRQVDIVADLLHLEGGVREVLKSPKRELTVNFPVRLDKGDYRVFTGYRVQYSMARGPTKGGIRYHPQVTLDEVRALAAWMTWKCAVVNIPYGGAKG
;
A
#
# COMPACT_ATOMS: atom_id res chain seq x y z
N MET A 1 -6.20 28.13 -19.01
CA MET A 1 -7.57 27.83 -18.57
C MET A 1 -7.58 26.40 -18.05
N ALA A 2 -8.07 26.23 -16.80
CA ALA A 2 -8.29 25.03 -15.96
C ALA A 2 -7.86 23.64 -16.50
N SER A 3 -7.19 22.77 -15.75
CA SER A 3 -7.51 22.38 -14.36
C SER A 3 -6.28 21.97 -13.55
N ASP A 4 -6.08 22.63 -12.41
CA ASP A 4 -5.28 22.10 -11.30
C ASP A 4 -6.11 21.01 -10.62
N SER A 5 -5.97 19.76 -11.07
CA SER A 5 -6.47 18.62 -10.31
C SER A 5 -5.46 18.37 -9.20
N THR A 6 -5.76 18.80 -7.98
CA THR A 6 -5.01 18.39 -6.79
C THR A 6 -5.05 16.86 -6.74
N THR A 7 -3.97 16.20 -7.17
CA THR A 7 -3.91 14.75 -7.25
C THR A 7 -3.95 14.20 -5.83
N VAL A 8 -5.12 13.74 -5.42
CA VAL A 8 -5.35 13.20 -4.08
C VAL A 8 -4.43 12.00 -3.86
N ASN A 9 -3.54 12.09 -2.88
CA ASN A 9 -2.66 10.99 -2.52
C ASN A 9 -3.50 9.84 -1.93
N PRO A 10 -3.51 8.64 -2.56
CA PRO A 10 -4.30 7.52 -2.08
C PRO A 10 -3.94 7.08 -0.65
N PHE A 11 -2.67 7.22 -0.27
CA PHE A 11 -2.22 6.79 1.05
C PHE A 11 -2.69 7.71 2.15
N GLU A 12 -2.69 9.02 1.91
CA GLU A 12 -3.26 9.99 2.86
C GLU A 12 -4.78 9.80 3.00
N THR A 13 -5.46 9.38 1.94
CA THR A 13 -6.88 8.97 2.01
C THR A 13 -7.06 7.74 2.90
N ALA A 14 -6.22 6.71 2.74
CA ALA A 14 -6.26 5.51 3.57
C ALA A 14 -5.99 5.81 5.06
N LYS A 15 -5.02 6.68 5.35
CA LYS A 15 -4.72 7.17 6.71
C LYS A 15 -5.90 7.92 7.33
N ARG A 16 -6.54 8.81 6.56
CA ARG A 16 -7.72 9.55 7.04
C ARG A 16 -8.89 8.62 7.39
N GLN A 17 -9.07 7.52 6.66
CA GLN A 17 -10.07 6.52 7.01
C GLN A 17 -9.77 5.85 8.36
N VAL A 18 -8.50 5.53 8.63
CA VAL A 18 -8.08 5.00 9.94
C VAL A 18 -8.32 6.04 11.04
N ASP A 19 -8.02 7.32 10.77
CA ASP A 19 -8.26 8.42 11.71
C ASP A 19 -9.73 8.49 12.15
N ILE A 20 -10.67 8.49 11.19
CA ILE A 20 -12.11 8.53 11.46
C ILE A 20 -12.54 7.34 12.35
N VAL A 21 -12.08 6.13 12.04
CA VAL A 21 -12.46 4.92 12.79
C VAL A 21 -11.78 4.89 14.16
N ALA A 22 -10.54 5.37 14.27
CA ALA A 22 -9.83 5.45 15.53
C ALA A 22 -10.53 6.38 16.52
N ASP A 23 -11.06 7.51 16.04
CA ASP A 23 -11.84 8.45 16.86
C ASP A 23 -13.15 7.80 17.35
N LEU A 24 -13.85 7.07 16.47
CA LEU A 24 -15.09 6.35 16.80
C LEU A 24 -14.89 5.23 17.82
N LEU A 25 -13.73 4.56 17.78
CA LEU A 25 -13.39 3.45 18.68
C LEU A 25 -12.61 3.90 19.92
N HIS A 26 -12.34 5.21 20.06
CA HIS A 26 -11.48 5.77 21.10
C HIS A 26 -10.12 5.07 21.22
N LEU A 27 -9.48 4.77 20.09
CA LEU A 27 -8.19 4.10 20.09
C LEU A 27 -7.10 5.01 20.65
N GLU A 28 -6.19 4.42 21.41
CA GLU A 28 -4.98 5.11 21.86
C GLU A 28 -4.13 5.59 20.66
N GLY A 29 -3.47 6.74 20.83
CA GLY A 29 -2.67 7.35 19.77
C GLY A 29 -1.57 6.42 19.23
N GLY A 30 -0.93 5.62 20.08
CA GLY A 30 0.08 4.66 19.65
C GLY A 30 -0.49 3.58 18.72
N VAL A 31 -1.69 3.06 19.02
CA VAL A 31 -2.36 2.07 18.18
C VAL A 31 -2.73 2.68 16.83
N ARG A 32 -3.24 3.91 16.84
CA ARG A 32 -3.57 4.67 15.61
C ARG A 32 -2.36 4.81 14.69
N GLU A 33 -1.21 5.20 15.23
CA GLU A 33 0.02 5.35 14.43
C GLU A 33 0.52 4.01 13.86
N VAL A 34 0.41 2.92 14.64
CA VAL A 34 0.72 1.57 14.16
C VAL A 34 -0.21 1.18 13.01
N LEU A 35 -1.51 1.43 13.11
CA LEU A 35 -2.48 1.09 12.06
C LEU A 35 -2.33 1.94 10.79
N LYS A 36 -1.74 3.13 10.88
CA LYS A 36 -1.46 4.05 9.76
C LYS A 36 -0.11 3.80 9.08
N SER A 37 0.72 2.93 9.66
CA SER A 37 2.09 2.71 9.20
C SER A 37 2.27 1.30 8.64
N PRO A 38 2.88 1.14 7.45
CA PRO A 38 3.23 -0.17 6.93
C PRO A 38 4.36 -0.79 7.77
N LYS A 39 4.29 -2.10 8.01
CA LYS A 39 5.31 -2.84 8.76
C LYS A 39 6.65 -2.91 8.04
N ARG A 40 6.64 -3.03 6.71
CA ARG A 40 7.84 -3.11 5.87
C ARG A 40 7.55 -2.66 4.45
N GLU A 41 8.53 -1.99 3.86
CA GLU A 41 8.52 -1.60 2.45
C GLU A 41 9.82 -2.03 1.80
N LEU A 42 9.72 -2.60 0.61
CA LEU A 42 10.87 -2.99 -0.21
C LEU A 42 10.75 -2.27 -1.55
N THR A 43 11.76 -1.48 -1.88
CA THR A 43 11.94 -0.91 -3.22
C THR A 43 13.13 -1.59 -3.87
N VAL A 44 12.94 -2.10 -5.08
CA VAL A 44 13.99 -2.75 -5.86
C VAL A 44 14.11 -2.09 -7.22
N ASN A 45 15.33 -2.05 -7.75
CA ASN A 45 15.58 -1.74 -9.14
C ASN A 45 16.10 -3.00 -9.81
N PHE A 46 15.47 -3.45 -10.89
CA PHE A 46 15.84 -4.68 -11.57
C PHE A 46 16.00 -4.44 -13.08
N PRO A 47 17.13 -4.87 -13.67
CA PRO A 47 17.33 -4.79 -15.11
C PRO A 47 16.55 -5.90 -15.83
N VAL A 48 15.95 -5.56 -16.96
CA VAL A 48 15.28 -6.49 -17.87
C VAL A 48 15.90 -6.33 -19.24
N ARG A 49 16.33 -7.44 -19.84
CA ARG A 49 16.73 -7.48 -21.24
C ARG A 49 15.48 -7.55 -22.11
N LEU A 50 15.30 -6.56 -22.98
CA LEU A 50 14.18 -6.50 -23.92
C LEU A 50 14.47 -7.34 -25.18
N ASP A 51 13.44 -7.58 -25.99
CA ASP A 51 13.51 -8.42 -27.20
C ASP A 51 14.59 -7.98 -28.20
N LYS A 52 14.87 -6.66 -28.27
CA LYS A 52 15.91 -6.08 -29.16
C LYS A 52 17.33 -6.17 -28.60
N GLY A 53 17.52 -6.77 -27.43
CA GLY A 53 18.82 -6.92 -26.78
C GLY A 53 19.20 -5.79 -25.82
N ASP A 54 18.49 -4.65 -25.86
CA ASP A 54 18.70 -3.53 -24.94
C ASP A 54 18.24 -3.85 -23.51
N TYR A 55 18.90 -3.27 -22.51
CA TYR A 55 18.47 -3.35 -21.11
C TYR A 55 17.65 -2.13 -20.71
N ARG A 56 16.60 -2.36 -19.92
CA ARG A 56 15.89 -1.31 -19.18
C ARG A 56 15.84 -1.67 -17.71
N VAL A 57 16.10 -0.70 -16.84
CA VAL A 57 15.93 -0.84 -15.40
C VAL A 57 14.52 -0.40 -15.02
N PHE A 58 13.81 -1.26 -14.30
CA PHE A 58 12.50 -0.97 -13.75
C PHE A 58 12.58 -0.88 -12.23
N THR A 59 11.77 0.00 -11.65
CA THR A 59 11.57 0.08 -10.20
C THR A 59 10.35 -0.74 -9.81
N GLY A 60 10.50 -1.60 -8.81
CA GLY A 60 9.44 -2.41 -8.22
C GLY A 60 9.26 -2.10 -6.75
N TYR A 61 8.03 -2.25 -6.25
CA TYR A 61 7.69 -2.04 -4.85
C TYR A 61 7.05 -3.29 -4.25
N ARG A 62 7.30 -3.55 -2.98
CA ARG A 62 6.52 -4.50 -2.18
C ARG A 62 6.30 -3.92 -0.79
N VAL A 63 5.06 -3.51 -0.53
CA VAL A 63 4.63 -3.03 0.79
C VAL A 63 3.95 -4.18 1.51
N GLN A 64 4.50 -4.59 2.65
CA GLN A 64 3.90 -5.52 3.59
C GLN A 64 3.33 -4.70 4.74
N TYR A 65 2.02 -4.43 4.69
CA TYR A 65 1.40 -3.42 5.55
C TYR A 65 1.22 -3.91 6.98
N SER A 66 0.59 -5.07 7.16
CA SER A 66 0.40 -5.67 8.49
C SER A 66 0.52 -7.18 8.41
N MET A 67 1.08 -7.80 9.44
CA MET A 67 1.21 -9.25 9.63
C MET A 67 0.42 -9.75 10.86
N ALA A 68 -0.38 -8.89 11.48
CA ALA A 68 -1.00 -9.19 12.78
C ALA A 68 -1.94 -10.40 12.75
N ARG A 69 -2.58 -10.67 11.60
CA ARG A 69 -3.51 -11.80 11.42
C ARG A 69 -2.90 -13.01 10.71
N GLY A 70 -1.62 -12.95 10.34
CA GLY A 70 -0.93 -14.00 9.56
C GLY A 70 -0.10 -13.43 8.40
N PRO A 71 0.29 -14.28 7.43
CA PRO A 71 1.07 -13.86 6.27
C PRO A 71 0.40 -12.73 5.48
N THR A 72 1.19 -11.89 4.80
CA THR A 72 0.63 -10.77 4.05
C THR A 72 0.11 -11.19 2.67
N LYS A 73 -1.11 -10.79 2.33
CA LYS A 73 -1.75 -11.11 1.05
C LYS A 73 -2.02 -9.87 0.21
N GLY A 74 -1.65 -9.96 -1.07
CA GLY A 74 -2.08 -9.02 -2.10
C GLY A 74 -1.25 -9.14 -3.37
N GLY A 75 -1.88 -8.77 -4.50
CA GLY A 75 -1.31 -8.93 -5.84
C GLY A 75 -0.17 -7.96 -6.16
N ILE A 76 0.28 -8.03 -7.41
CA ILE A 76 1.29 -7.16 -8.02
C ILE A 76 0.63 -6.35 -9.14
N ARG A 77 0.99 -5.09 -9.33
CA ARG A 77 0.50 -4.24 -10.43
C ARG A 77 1.64 -3.77 -11.32
N TYR A 78 1.51 -4.04 -12.62
CA TYR A 78 2.37 -3.47 -13.65
C TYR A 78 1.61 -2.33 -14.31
N HIS A 79 2.00 -1.09 -14.04
CA HIS A 79 1.44 0.09 -14.71
C HIS A 79 2.49 1.22 -14.73
N PRO A 80 2.63 1.99 -15.82
CA PRO A 80 3.64 3.06 -15.91
C PRO A 80 3.51 4.16 -14.86
N GLN A 81 2.32 4.30 -14.26
CA GLN A 81 2.02 5.32 -13.25
C GLN A 81 2.00 4.78 -11.81
N VAL A 82 2.48 3.56 -11.56
CA VAL A 82 2.56 3.04 -10.18
C VAL A 82 3.46 3.95 -9.35
N THR A 83 2.98 4.34 -8.18
CA THR A 83 3.76 5.07 -7.16
C THR A 83 3.79 4.29 -5.86
N LEU A 84 4.83 4.53 -5.04
CA LEU A 84 4.93 3.88 -3.73
C LEU A 84 3.70 4.17 -2.84
N ASP A 85 3.17 5.40 -2.88
CA ASP A 85 1.99 5.78 -2.10
C ASP A 85 0.72 5.06 -2.54
N GLU A 86 0.54 4.86 -3.85
CA GLU A 86 -0.55 4.02 -4.34
C GLU A 86 -0.41 2.57 -3.81
N VAL A 87 0.80 2.01 -3.84
CA VAL A 87 1.06 0.65 -3.33
C VAL A 87 0.81 0.57 -1.82
N ARG A 88 1.20 1.58 -1.03
CA ARG A 88 0.91 1.69 0.40
C ARG A 88 -0.59 1.68 0.68
N ALA A 89 -1.36 2.51 -0.03
CA ALA A 89 -2.80 2.59 0.12
C ALA A 89 -3.49 1.25 -0.18
N LEU A 90 -3.13 0.62 -1.31
CA LEU A 90 -3.67 -0.67 -1.70
C LEU A 90 -3.29 -1.79 -0.71
N ALA A 91 -2.09 -1.75 -0.13
CA ALA A 91 -1.65 -2.70 0.89
C ALA A 91 -2.41 -2.53 2.21
N ALA A 92 -2.69 -1.27 2.60
CA ALA A 92 -3.53 -0.94 3.74
C ALA A 92 -4.95 -1.50 3.54
N TRP A 93 -5.59 -1.20 2.40
CA TRP A 93 -6.93 -1.70 2.10
C TRP A 93 -7.00 -3.23 1.99
N MET A 94 -5.94 -3.90 1.53
CA MET A 94 -5.86 -5.36 1.60
C MET A 94 -5.85 -5.88 3.04
N THR A 95 -5.21 -5.17 3.97
CA THR A 95 -5.23 -5.52 5.41
C THR A 95 -6.66 -5.49 5.93
N TRP A 96 -7.39 -4.40 5.66
CA TRP A 96 -8.77 -4.23 6.11
C TRP A 96 -9.72 -5.21 5.42
N LYS A 97 -9.58 -5.42 4.11
CA LYS A 97 -10.37 -6.39 3.36
C LYS A 97 -10.24 -7.79 3.96
N CYS A 98 -9.01 -8.26 4.20
CA CYS A 98 -8.76 -9.58 4.80
C CYS A 98 -9.36 -9.69 6.21
N ALA A 99 -9.26 -8.63 7.01
CA ALA A 99 -9.85 -8.60 8.35
C ALA A 99 -11.38 -8.66 8.31
N VAL A 100 -12.02 -7.89 7.41
CA VAL A 100 -13.49 -7.82 7.25
C VAL A 100 -14.08 -9.15 6.80
N VAL A 101 -13.46 -9.82 5.84
CA VAL A 101 -13.93 -11.15 5.37
C VAL A 101 -13.43 -12.31 6.24
N ASN A 102 -12.83 -12.00 7.38
CA ASN A 102 -12.38 -12.93 8.42
C ASN A 102 -11.47 -14.07 7.93
N ILE A 103 -10.46 -13.75 7.11
CA ILE A 103 -9.43 -14.71 6.71
C ILE A 103 -8.10 -14.43 7.44
N PRO A 104 -7.26 -15.47 7.68
CA PRO A 104 -6.04 -15.35 8.50
C PRO A 104 -4.86 -14.77 7.70
N TYR A 105 -5.07 -13.59 7.10
CA TYR A 105 -4.06 -12.87 6.35
C TYR A 105 -4.01 -11.40 6.76
N GLY A 106 -2.80 -10.86 6.76
CA GLY A 106 -2.58 -9.42 6.73
C GLY A 106 -2.61 -8.88 5.30
N GLY A 107 -2.31 -7.59 5.12
CA GLY A 107 -2.32 -6.94 3.81
C GLY A 107 -0.93 -6.69 3.23
N ALA A 108 -0.83 -6.84 1.91
CA ALA A 108 0.33 -6.39 1.14
C ALA A 108 -0.11 -5.90 -0.25
N LYS A 109 0.79 -5.22 -0.93
CA LYS A 109 0.68 -4.94 -2.36
C LYS A 109 2.07 -4.74 -2.96
N GLY A 110 2.20 -5.03 -4.25
CA GLY A 110 3.30 -4.59 -5.09
C GLY A 110 2.80 -4.27 -6.48
#